data_AF-A0A662Y6T1-F1
#
_entry.id   AF-A0A662Y6T1-F1
#
_cell.length_a   1.000
_cell.length_b   1.000
_cell.length_c   1.000
_cell.angle_alpha   90.00
_cell.angle_beta   90.00
_cell.angle_gamma   90.00
#
_symmetry.space_group_name_H-M   'P 1'
#
loop_
_entity.id
_entity.type
_entity.pdbx_description
1 polymer ?
#
loop_
_entity_poly.entity_id
_entity_poly.type
_entity_poly.pdbx_seq_one_letter_code
_entity_poly.pdbx_strand_id
1 'polypeptide(L)'
;MVDENAGSEPPAQHWRDLQQLYVHRDTLRCALTRCIACCYKIVLHGRPGLLPNVRPEMCPRMATPPTDDDAKADAAAVCTPQHRIGLYDSANVKRILTVGDGNFSYSLALARALGPDSGVQLVATSHESKDSVVETYPDGESILSELHAMPHVTVHHEVDATDAAQMQALGTFDRVIWNFPCVRAPRGEDGQNQEMEMNKQLLHGFFAHVAKELTATGEVHVTHKTKAPFGQWGIEAIAASNALRHQQSIIFDRCLYPGYSNKKVLSKGSFPIWDSQTFVFVPESRAQHVAAVEIEDSATSEGKQDDLLVPVTMELLKKFYLLLTPSLDDTLYGRKKKKGKSFSKDSGKKRKQSAVGGGRSKPNKQAHSGSVASMADLLLNWLNHELQLSTRVTDVAVDFASGFLLGEILHRLNQQHNFADFMRSSSADAKIINFCLLEPSLRNLNIKFDANVAAAIMNEKRDAATKLLYQIKVFRARKQPRYAGG
;
A
#
# COMPACT_ATOMS: atom_id res chain seq x y z
N MET A 1 20.40 24.31 41.50
CA MET A 1 20.52 23.64 40.19
C MET A 1 20.02 22.22 40.40
N VAL A 2 18.74 22.00 40.10
CA VAL A 2 18.10 20.69 40.20
C VAL A 2 17.82 20.29 38.76
N ASP A 3 18.47 19.24 38.30
CA ASP A 3 18.27 18.66 36.97
C ASP A 3 16.91 17.96 36.94
N GLU A 4 15.90 18.62 36.36
CA GLU A 4 14.67 17.99 35.90
C GLU A 4 14.91 17.42 34.49
N ASN A 5 15.52 16.23 34.42
CA ASN A 5 15.42 15.41 33.22
C ASN A 5 14.20 14.51 33.37
N ALA A 6 13.02 15.13 33.23
CA ALA A 6 11.77 14.40 33.11
C ALA A 6 11.81 13.58 31.82
N GLY A 7 11.81 12.26 31.97
CA GLY A 7 11.64 11.34 30.85
C GLY A 7 10.33 11.66 30.15
N SER A 8 10.41 12.28 28.98
CA SER A 8 9.28 12.37 28.07
C SER A 8 8.93 10.93 27.68
N GLU A 9 7.78 10.45 28.13
CA GLU A 9 7.20 9.22 27.59
C GLU A 9 7.23 9.29 26.04
N PRO A 10 7.58 8.19 25.35
CA PRO A 10 7.51 8.19 23.90
C PRO A 10 6.09 8.59 23.48
N PRO A 11 5.92 9.50 22.51
CA PRO A 11 4.60 10.00 22.13
C PRO A 11 3.68 8.82 21.85
N ALA A 12 2.49 8.84 22.48
CA ALA A 12 1.51 7.77 22.37
C ALA A 12 1.33 7.39 20.90
N GLN A 13 1.45 6.09 20.60
CA GLN A 13 1.30 5.60 19.23
C GLN A 13 -0.10 5.93 18.74
N HIS A 14 -0.22 6.90 17.84
CA HIS A 14 -1.49 7.28 17.27
C HIS A 14 -1.93 6.19 16.27
N TRP A 15 -3.00 5.48 16.63
CA TRP A 15 -3.64 4.47 15.79
C TRP A 15 -4.73 5.12 14.95
N ARG A 16 -4.95 4.57 13.76
CA ARG A 16 -6.11 4.92 12.95
C ARG A 16 -7.38 4.47 13.66
N ASP A 17 -8.42 5.29 13.62
CA ASP A 17 -9.76 4.86 14.02
C ASP A 17 -10.26 3.76 13.08
N LEU A 18 -10.67 2.64 13.67
CA LEU A 18 -11.12 1.44 12.97
C LEU A 18 -12.64 1.27 13.02
N GLN A 19 -13.36 2.13 13.74
CA GLN A 19 -14.80 2.01 13.88
C GLN A 19 -15.47 2.09 12.51
N GLN A 20 -16.12 0.99 12.11
CA GLN A 20 -16.80 0.84 10.82
C GLN A 20 -15.91 1.18 9.61
N LEU A 21 -14.59 0.95 9.72
CA LEU A 21 -13.63 1.20 8.66
C LEU A 21 -13.40 -0.05 7.82
N TYR A 22 -13.52 0.09 6.51
CA TYR A 22 -13.33 -0.97 5.54
C TYR A 22 -12.29 -0.59 4.48
N VAL A 23 -11.73 -1.61 3.84
CA VAL A 23 -10.79 -1.48 2.72
C VAL A 23 -11.23 -2.36 1.57
N HIS A 24 -11.05 -1.88 0.34
CA HIS A 24 -11.29 -2.70 -0.85
C HIS A 24 -10.33 -3.89 -0.88
N ARG A 25 -10.84 -5.07 -1.27
CA ARG A 25 -10.06 -6.31 -1.31
C ARG A 25 -8.79 -6.19 -2.17
N ASP A 26 -8.86 -5.46 -3.28
CA ASP A 26 -7.70 -5.21 -4.15
C ASP A 26 -6.63 -4.34 -3.51
N THR A 27 -7.05 -3.30 -2.78
CA THR A 27 -6.14 -2.45 -2.00
C THR A 27 -5.45 -3.29 -0.93
N LEU A 28 -6.20 -4.14 -0.24
CA LEU A 28 -5.67 -5.05 0.78
C LEU A 28 -4.68 -6.05 0.18
N ARG A 29 -5.04 -6.70 -0.93
CA ARG A 29 -4.18 -7.66 -1.65
C ARG A 29 -2.86 -7.00 -2.06
N CYS A 30 -2.93 -5.80 -2.63
CA CYS A 30 -1.74 -5.04 -3.02
C CYS A 30 -0.89 -4.62 -1.81
N ALA A 31 -1.51 -4.20 -0.70
CA ALA A 31 -0.76 -3.88 0.53
C ALA A 31 0.01 -5.09 1.07
N LEU A 32 -0.59 -6.29 0.99
CA LEU A 32 0.03 -7.54 1.44
C LEU A 32 1.27 -7.94 0.63
N THR A 33 1.43 -7.43 -0.60
CA THR A 33 2.68 -7.59 -1.38
C THR A 33 3.74 -6.55 -1.01
N ARG A 34 3.67 -5.95 0.20
CA ARG A 34 4.57 -4.90 0.69
C ARG A 34 4.52 -3.61 -0.15
N CYS A 35 3.41 -3.33 -0.82
CA CYS A 35 3.21 -2.06 -1.52
C CYS A 35 3.12 -0.89 -0.53
N ILE A 36 4.18 -0.08 -0.43
CA ILE A 36 4.27 1.04 0.52
C ILE A 36 3.08 1.99 0.39
N ALA A 37 2.68 2.34 -0.84
CA ALA A 37 1.54 3.22 -1.10
C ALA A 37 0.23 2.67 -0.51
N CYS A 38 -0.07 1.39 -0.71
CA CYS A 38 -1.30 0.78 -0.20
C CYS A 38 -1.24 0.53 1.31
N CYS A 39 -0.07 0.15 1.85
CA CYS A 39 0.12 0.06 3.30
C CYS A 39 -0.19 1.40 3.97
N TYR A 40 0.31 2.52 3.44
CA TYR A 40 0.06 3.85 4.01
C TYR A 40 -1.38 4.35 3.85
N LYS A 41 -2.11 3.92 2.81
CA LYS A 41 -3.56 4.14 2.72
C LYS A 41 -4.30 3.46 3.87
N ILE A 42 -3.81 2.32 4.37
CA ILE A 42 -4.42 1.54 5.46
C ILE A 42 -3.97 2.05 6.83
N VAL A 43 -2.66 2.06 7.11
CA VAL A 43 -2.15 2.43 8.44
C VAL A 43 -2.33 3.91 8.78
N LEU A 44 -2.43 4.76 7.75
CA LEU A 44 -2.56 6.21 7.83
C LEU A 44 -1.36 6.92 8.49
N HIS A 45 -0.98 6.58 9.71
CA HIS A 45 0.06 7.25 10.50
C HIS A 45 1.41 6.53 10.39
N GLY A 46 2.44 7.27 9.95
CA GLY A 46 3.82 6.80 10.00
C GLY A 46 4.38 6.81 11.43
N ARG A 47 5.46 6.07 11.64
CA ARG A 47 6.19 5.99 12.92
C ARG A 47 7.69 6.06 12.65
N PRO A 48 8.50 6.54 13.60
CA PRO A 48 9.95 6.47 13.49
C PRO A 48 10.41 5.05 13.18
N GLY A 49 11.35 4.92 12.25
CA GLY A 49 11.91 3.63 11.85
C GLY A 49 11.17 2.89 10.74
N LEU A 50 9.99 3.34 10.30
CA LEU A 50 9.30 2.77 9.14
C LEU A 50 9.87 3.29 7.81
N LEU A 51 9.65 2.52 6.73
CA LEU A 51 9.86 2.97 5.36
C LEU A 51 9.03 4.24 5.08
N PRO A 52 9.59 5.26 4.42
CA PRO A 52 8.85 6.49 4.16
C PRO A 52 7.67 6.25 3.23
N ASN A 53 6.57 6.99 3.45
CA ASN A 53 5.44 6.97 2.53
C ASN A 53 5.87 7.40 1.12
N VAL A 54 5.20 6.85 0.12
CA VAL A 54 5.45 7.09 -1.30
C VAL A 54 4.20 7.65 -1.96
N ARG A 55 4.35 8.20 -3.17
CA ARG A 55 3.19 8.72 -3.90
C ARG A 55 2.30 7.57 -4.38
N PRO A 56 0.97 7.78 -4.52
CA PRO A 56 0.05 6.75 -5.02
C PRO A 56 0.47 6.14 -6.37
N GLU A 57 1.10 6.93 -7.24
CA GLU A 57 1.58 6.51 -8.56
C GLU A 57 2.73 5.48 -8.48
N MET A 58 3.36 5.32 -7.31
CA MET A 58 4.34 4.25 -7.07
C MET A 58 3.69 2.92 -6.70
N CYS A 59 2.35 2.85 -6.63
CA CYS A 59 1.64 1.59 -6.52
C CYS A 59 1.77 0.80 -7.83
N PRO A 60 2.11 -0.49 -7.80
CA PRO A 60 2.18 -1.32 -9.02
C PRO A 60 0.90 -1.29 -9.85
N ARG A 61 -0.28 -1.18 -9.20
CA ARG A 61 -1.58 -1.08 -9.88
C ARG A 61 -1.77 0.20 -10.71
N MET A 62 -0.94 1.22 -10.51
CA MET A 62 -0.92 2.42 -11.36
C MET A 62 0.07 2.30 -12.52
N ALA A 63 1.04 1.38 -12.43
CA ALA A 63 2.17 1.28 -13.36
C ALA A 63 1.92 0.28 -14.50
N THR A 64 1.07 -0.73 -14.30
CA THR A 64 0.73 -1.69 -15.33
C THR A 64 -0.51 -1.24 -16.11
N PRO A 65 -0.42 -0.96 -17.43
CA PRO A 65 -1.55 -1.28 -18.29
C PRO A 65 -1.78 -2.81 -18.23
N PRO A 66 -3.03 -3.30 -18.34
CA PRO A 66 -3.30 -4.73 -18.33
C PRO A 66 -2.44 -5.41 -19.41
N THR A 67 -1.73 -6.46 -19.04
CA THR A 67 -0.91 -7.21 -20.00
C THR A 67 -1.80 -8.17 -20.80
N ASP A 68 -1.39 -8.54 -22.01
CA ASP A 68 -2.13 -9.49 -22.85
C ASP A 68 -2.35 -10.86 -22.17
N ASP A 69 -1.53 -11.21 -21.17
CA ASP A 69 -1.70 -12.43 -20.37
C ASP A 69 -2.75 -12.26 -19.26
N ASP A 70 -2.92 -11.06 -18.68
CA ASP A 70 -4.05 -10.74 -17.80
C ASP A 70 -5.37 -10.75 -18.60
N ALA A 71 -5.34 -10.23 -19.83
CA ALA A 71 -6.49 -10.28 -20.75
C ALA A 71 -6.86 -11.72 -21.15
N LYS A 72 -5.89 -12.65 -21.21
CA LYS A 72 -6.14 -14.08 -21.47
C LYS A 72 -6.61 -14.84 -20.23
N ALA A 73 -6.13 -14.48 -19.04
CA ALA A 73 -6.64 -15.04 -17.78
C ALA A 73 -8.11 -14.63 -17.54
N ASP A 74 -8.47 -13.38 -17.88
CA ASP A 74 -9.85 -12.90 -17.89
C ASP A 74 -10.68 -13.51 -19.04
N ALA A 75 -10.09 -13.74 -20.22
CA ALA A 75 -10.79 -14.42 -21.33
C ALA A 75 -11.08 -15.90 -21.07
N ALA A 76 -10.33 -16.57 -20.19
CA ALA A 76 -10.58 -17.95 -19.76
C ALA A 76 -11.69 -18.05 -18.69
N ALA A 77 -12.03 -16.93 -18.04
CA ALA A 77 -13.21 -16.77 -17.22
C ALA A 77 -14.31 -16.11 -18.06
N VAL A 78 -15.09 -16.90 -18.81
CA VAL A 78 -16.34 -16.40 -19.39
C VAL A 78 -17.27 -16.02 -18.24
N CYS A 79 -17.18 -14.77 -17.81
CA CYS A 79 -18.08 -14.09 -16.91
C CYS A 79 -18.44 -12.79 -17.61
N THR A 80 -19.74 -12.51 -17.72
CA THR A 80 -20.31 -11.26 -18.21
C THR A 80 -19.48 -10.04 -17.78
N PRO A 81 -19.38 -8.96 -18.60
CA PRO A 81 -18.73 -7.73 -18.17
C PRO A 81 -19.27 -7.35 -16.79
N GLN A 82 -18.41 -7.37 -15.78
CA GLN A 82 -18.80 -6.93 -14.45
C GLN A 82 -18.89 -5.41 -14.54
N HIS A 83 -20.11 -4.93 -14.79
CA HIS A 83 -20.48 -3.52 -14.79
C HIS A 83 -20.37 -2.97 -13.35
N ARG A 84 -19.13 -2.86 -12.89
CA ARG A 84 -18.75 -2.58 -11.50
C ARG A 84 -17.49 -1.71 -11.48
N ILE A 85 -17.44 -0.77 -10.55
CA ILE A 85 -16.28 0.09 -10.30
C ILE A 85 -16.25 0.56 -8.86
N GLY A 86 -15.15 0.29 -8.15
CA GLY A 86 -15.01 0.64 -6.74
C GLY A 86 -16.20 0.13 -5.91
N LEU A 87 -17.00 1.04 -5.35
CA LEU A 87 -18.17 0.71 -4.52
C LEU A 87 -19.45 0.46 -5.31
N TYR A 88 -19.45 0.65 -6.63
CA TYR A 88 -20.66 0.72 -7.43
C TYR A 88 -20.77 -0.52 -8.32
N ASP A 89 -21.84 -1.28 -8.14
CA ASP A 89 -22.18 -2.45 -8.94
C ASP A 89 -23.57 -2.24 -9.56
N SER A 90 -23.65 -2.39 -10.87
CA SER A 90 -24.92 -2.30 -11.61
C SER A 90 -26.00 -3.27 -11.14
N ALA A 91 -25.64 -4.36 -10.44
CA ALA A 91 -26.59 -5.29 -9.84
C ALA A 91 -27.43 -4.61 -8.74
N ASN A 92 -26.85 -3.63 -8.03
CA ASN A 92 -27.44 -3.01 -6.83
C ASN A 92 -27.74 -1.52 -6.98
N VAL A 93 -27.23 -0.89 -8.04
CA VAL A 93 -27.30 0.56 -8.27
C VAL A 93 -27.74 0.81 -9.70
N LYS A 94 -28.74 1.67 -9.90
CA LYS A 94 -29.26 2.04 -11.23
C LYS A 94 -29.21 3.53 -11.52
N ARG A 95 -29.17 4.40 -10.51
CA ARG A 95 -29.06 5.85 -10.69
C ARG A 95 -27.98 6.44 -9.81
N ILE A 96 -26.99 7.08 -10.43
CA ILE A 96 -25.85 7.69 -9.75
C ILE A 96 -25.81 9.18 -10.06
N LEU A 97 -25.59 10.00 -9.03
CA LEU A 97 -25.25 11.42 -9.15
C LEU A 97 -23.82 11.63 -8.67
N THR A 98 -22.96 12.24 -9.48
CA THR A 98 -21.67 12.79 -9.03
C THR A 98 -21.76 14.30 -8.94
N VAL A 99 -21.56 14.83 -7.73
CA VAL A 99 -21.68 16.25 -7.39
C VAL A 99 -20.32 16.94 -7.49
N GLY A 100 -20.24 18.03 -8.25
CA GLY A 100 -19.07 18.91 -8.27
C GLY A 100 -17.78 18.26 -8.78
N ASP A 101 -17.85 17.40 -9.80
CA ASP A 101 -16.66 16.80 -10.41
C ASP A 101 -15.91 17.83 -11.28
N GLY A 102 -14.90 18.47 -10.71
CA GLY A 102 -14.24 19.64 -11.29
C GLY A 102 -13.78 19.47 -12.75
N ASN A 103 -13.15 18.35 -13.12
CA ASN A 103 -12.76 18.07 -14.51
C ASN A 103 -13.50 16.88 -15.12
N PHE A 104 -14.56 16.38 -14.46
CA PHE A 104 -15.36 15.23 -14.89
C PHE A 104 -14.62 13.90 -15.04
N SER A 105 -13.36 13.80 -14.59
CA SER A 105 -12.56 12.59 -14.77
C SER A 105 -13.00 11.43 -13.86
N TYR A 106 -13.65 11.72 -12.73
CA TYR A 106 -14.24 10.68 -11.88
C TYR A 106 -15.51 10.13 -12.51
N SER A 107 -16.39 11.02 -12.97
CA SER A 107 -17.60 10.68 -13.72
C SER A 107 -17.28 9.85 -14.97
N LEU A 108 -16.23 10.20 -15.72
CA LEU A 108 -15.79 9.42 -16.87
C LEU A 108 -15.30 8.02 -16.50
N ALA A 109 -14.56 7.87 -15.40
CA ALA A 109 -14.14 6.55 -14.93
C ALA A 109 -15.36 5.68 -14.59
N LEU A 110 -16.37 6.24 -13.90
CA LEU A 110 -17.63 5.55 -13.61
C LEU A 110 -18.37 5.16 -14.90
N ALA A 111 -18.56 6.11 -15.80
CA ALA A 111 -19.33 5.93 -17.03
C ALA A 111 -18.76 4.82 -17.92
N ARG A 112 -17.42 4.78 -18.08
CA ARG A 112 -16.71 3.76 -18.86
C ARG A 112 -16.84 2.35 -18.25
N ALA A 113 -16.65 2.23 -16.94
CA ALA A 113 -16.63 0.93 -16.29
C ALA A 113 -18.04 0.33 -16.11
N LEU A 114 -19.04 1.17 -15.86
CA LEU A 114 -20.43 0.72 -15.81
C LEU A 114 -20.94 0.43 -17.22
N GLY A 115 -20.67 1.30 -18.19
CA GLY A 115 -21.06 1.11 -19.58
C GLY A 115 -22.59 1.21 -19.82
N PRO A 116 -23.01 1.43 -21.07
CA PRO A 116 -24.41 1.70 -21.42
C PRO A 116 -25.34 0.49 -21.20
N ASP A 117 -24.82 -0.74 -21.36
CA ASP A 117 -25.61 -1.97 -21.28
C ASP A 117 -25.93 -2.40 -19.83
N SER A 118 -25.34 -1.73 -18.84
CA SER A 118 -25.58 -2.02 -17.41
C SER A 118 -26.97 -1.60 -16.90
N GLY A 119 -27.65 -0.73 -17.66
CA GLY A 119 -28.86 -0.06 -17.22
C GLY A 119 -28.64 0.99 -16.13
N VAL A 120 -27.39 1.35 -15.81
CA VAL A 120 -27.08 2.44 -14.86
C VAL A 120 -27.12 3.78 -15.57
N GLN A 121 -27.88 4.72 -15.03
CA GLN A 121 -27.92 6.12 -15.46
C GLN A 121 -27.01 6.96 -14.56
N LEU A 122 -26.10 7.72 -15.17
CA LEU A 122 -25.17 8.60 -14.48
C LEU A 122 -25.52 10.07 -14.77
N VAL A 123 -25.75 10.84 -13.72
CA VAL A 123 -25.83 12.30 -13.79
C VAL A 123 -24.54 12.87 -13.22
N ALA A 124 -23.81 13.64 -14.02
CA ALA A 124 -22.55 14.25 -13.63
C ALA A 124 -22.69 15.77 -13.58
N THR A 125 -22.26 16.40 -12.48
CA THR A 125 -22.39 17.84 -12.30
C THR A 125 -21.08 18.53 -11.97
N SER A 126 -20.94 19.78 -12.42
CA SER A 126 -19.95 20.73 -11.91
C SER A 126 -20.63 21.95 -11.31
N HIS A 127 -19.97 22.58 -10.35
CA HIS A 127 -20.42 23.89 -9.85
C HIS A 127 -19.99 25.01 -10.82
N GLU A 128 -18.86 24.85 -11.49
CA GLU A 128 -18.38 25.76 -12.52
C GLU A 128 -19.19 25.63 -13.83
N SER A 129 -19.19 26.70 -14.62
CA SER A 129 -19.70 26.69 -15.99
C SER A 129 -18.86 25.82 -16.91
N LYS A 130 -19.46 25.33 -18.01
CA LYS A 130 -18.76 24.55 -19.04
C LYS A 130 -17.50 25.26 -19.54
N ASP A 131 -17.61 26.55 -19.83
CA ASP A 131 -16.51 27.36 -20.37
C ASP A 131 -15.36 27.45 -19.36
N SER A 132 -15.68 27.66 -18.08
CA SER A 132 -14.68 27.70 -16.99
C SER A 132 -13.95 26.36 -16.83
N VAL A 133 -14.67 25.23 -16.96
CA VAL A 133 -14.09 23.88 -16.91
C VAL A 133 -13.12 23.67 -18.07
N VAL A 134 -13.54 23.98 -19.30
CA VAL A 134 -12.70 23.81 -20.52
C VAL A 134 -11.48 24.72 -20.48
N GLU A 135 -11.62 25.96 -20.04
CA GLU A 135 -10.49 26.90 -19.91
C GLU A 135 -9.48 26.44 -18.86
N THR A 136 -9.97 25.93 -17.73
CA THR A 136 -9.12 25.55 -16.59
C THR A 136 -8.38 24.24 -16.85
N TYR A 137 -9.08 23.20 -17.33
CA TYR A 137 -8.59 21.83 -17.36
C TYR A 137 -8.28 21.40 -18.80
N PRO A 138 -7.00 21.17 -19.16
CA PRO A 138 -6.63 20.82 -20.54
C PRO A 138 -7.29 19.55 -21.09
N ASP A 139 -7.68 18.64 -20.20
CA ASP A 139 -8.40 17.39 -20.49
C ASP A 139 -9.93 17.57 -20.52
N GLY A 140 -10.46 18.68 -20.02
CA GLY A 140 -11.89 18.91 -19.80
C GLY A 140 -12.73 18.81 -21.06
N GLU A 141 -12.30 19.42 -22.17
CA GLU A 141 -13.03 19.35 -23.45
C GLU A 141 -13.15 17.92 -23.97
N SER A 142 -12.05 17.15 -23.93
CA SER A 142 -12.04 15.76 -24.38
C SER A 142 -12.91 14.85 -23.50
N ILE A 143 -12.84 15.03 -22.18
CA ILE A 143 -13.63 14.28 -21.21
C ILE A 143 -15.12 14.57 -21.41
N LEU A 144 -15.50 15.85 -21.52
CA LEU A 144 -16.89 16.24 -21.74
C LEU A 144 -17.40 15.70 -23.06
N SER A 145 -16.63 15.78 -24.14
CA SER A 145 -17.03 15.26 -25.45
C SER A 145 -17.35 13.76 -25.39
N GLU A 146 -16.55 12.99 -24.66
CA GLU A 146 -16.79 11.57 -24.48
C GLU A 146 -18.02 11.28 -23.61
N LEU A 147 -18.20 12.00 -22.50
CA LEU A 147 -19.38 11.85 -21.65
C LEU A 147 -20.68 12.15 -22.42
N HIS A 148 -20.71 13.21 -23.22
CA HIS A 148 -21.88 13.56 -24.04
C HIS A 148 -22.18 12.54 -25.15
N ALA A 149 -21.19 11.74 -25.56
CA ALA A 149 -21.39 10.67 -26.53
C ALA A 149 -21.97 9.40 -25.90
N MET A 150 -21.99 9.29 -24.57
CA MET A 150 -22.52 8.13 -23.85
C MET A 150 -24.01 8.29 -23.55
N PRO A 151 -24.90 7.41 -24.04
CA PRO A 151 -26.34 7.58 -23.91
C PRO A 151 -26.88 7.42 -22.49
N HIS A 152 -26.11 6.81 -21.59
CA HIS A 152 -26.46 6.61 -20.18
C HIS A 152 -25.92 7.70 -19.26
N VAL A 153 -25.40 8.80 -19.82
CA VAL A 153 -24.79 9.90 -19.09
C VAL A 153 -25.49 11.22 -19.41
N THR A 154 -25.82 11.97 -18.36
CA THR A 154 -26.28 13.36 -18.48
C THR A 154 -25.32 14.27 -17.73
N VAL A 155 -24.87 15.34 -18.38
CA VAL A 155 -23.97 16.34 -17.78
C VAL A 155 -24.73 17.64 -17.51
N HIS A 156 -24.60 18.17 -16.28
CA HIS A 156 -25.09 19.50 -15.91
C HIS A 156 -23.92 20.36 -15.39
N HIS A 157 -24.01 21.66 -15.64
CA HIS A 157 -23.06 22.64 -15.13
C HIS A 157 -23.79 23.64 -14.24
N GLU A 158 -23.03 24.42 -13.47
CA GLU A 158 -23.57 25.47 -12.60
C GLU A 158 -24.57 24.94 -11.57
N VAL A 159 -24.35 23.71 -11.10
CA VAL A 159 -25.17 23.10 -10.04
C VAL A 159 -24.61 23.49 -8.68
N ASP A 160 -25.38 24.22 -7.89
CA ASP A 160 -25.09 24.45 -6.48
C ASP A 160 -25.63 23.31 -5.64
N ALA A 161 -24.71 22.55 -5.03
CA ALA A 161 -25.05 21.41 -4.18
C ALA A 161 -25.79 21.79 -2.90
N THR A 162 -25.87 23.07 -2.54
CA THR A 162 -26.61 23.60 -1.39
C THR A 162 -27.98 24.17 -1.78
N ASP A 163 -28.29 24.23 -3.08
CA ASP A 163 -29.58 24.68 -3.60
C ASP A 163 -30.52 23.47 -3.75
N ALA A 164 -31.52 23.41 -2.88
CA ALA A 164 -32.49 22.33 -2.85
C ALA A 164 -33.33 22.22 -4.13
N ALA A 165 -33.64 23.34 -4.81
CA ALA A 165 -34.45 23.31 -6.02
C ALA A 165 -33.65 22.77 -7.20
N GLN A 166 -32.38 23.15 -7.32
CA GLN A 166 -31.48 22.61 -8.34
C GLN A 166 -31.26 21.11 -8.13
N MET A 167 -30.97 20.69 -6.90
CA MET A 167 -30.74 19.28 -6.57
C MET A 167 -31.99 18.42 -6.77
N GLN A 168 -33.17 18.94 -6.41
CA GLN A 168 -34.44 18.29 -6.72
C GLN A 168 -34.68 18.14 -8.22
N ALA A 169 -34.29 19.12 -9.03
CA ALA A 169 -34.46 19.08 -10.49
C ALA A 169 -33.62 17.98 -11.18
N LEU A 170 -32.53 17.52 -10.54
CA LEU A 170 -31.72 16.40 -11.03
C LEU A 170 -32.42 15.04 -10.82
N GLY A 171 -33.35 14.96 -9.87
CA GLY A 171 -34.16 13.78 -9.58
C GLY A 171 -33.68 12.98 -8.37
N THR A 172 -33.99 11.68 -8.35
CA THR A 172 -33.65 10.78 -7.23
C THR A 172 -32.58 9.75 -7.62
N PHE A 173 -31.77 9.31 -6.67
CA PHE A 173 -30.56 8.52 -6.93
C PHE A 173 -30.36 7.42 -5.90
N ASP A 174 -29.80 6.30 -6.36
CA ASP A 174 -29.33 5.24 -5.48
C ASP A 174 -28.00 5.63 -4.85
N ARG A 175 -27.18 6.44 -5.53
CA ARG A 175 -25.91 6.94 -4.99
C ARG A 175 -25.74 8.41 -5.33
N VAL A 176 -25.59 9.25 -4.31
CA VAL A 176 -25.15 10.65 -4.46
C VAL A 176 -23.72 10.76 -3.96
N ILE A 177 -22.78 11.08 -4.85
CA ILE A 177 -21.35 11.00 -4.58
C ILE A 177 -20.75 12.41 -4.65
N TRP A 178 -20.11 12.85 -3.58
CA TRP A 178 -19.37 14.11 -3.55
C TRP A 178 -17.93 13.89 -3.10
N ASN A 179 -16.99 14.00 -4.04
CA ASN A 179 -15.57 13.80 -3.77
C ASN A 179 -14.89 15.14 -3.48
N PHE A 180 -14.30 15.24 -2.30
CA PHE A 180 -13.53 16.40 -1.83
C PHE A 180 -14.31 17.73 -1.90
N PRO A 181 -15.51 17.82 -1.29
CA PRO A 181 -16.26 19.06 -1.20
C PRO A 181 -15.40 20.16 -0.60
N CYS A 182 -15.29 21.30 -1.29
CA CYS A 182 -14.51 22.42 -0.82
C CYS A 182 -14.99 23.70 -1.50
N VAL A 183 -15.09 24.79 -0.75
CA VAL A 183 -15.27 26.13 -1.30
C VAL A 183 -14.01 26.54 -2.05
N ARG A 184 -14.14 27.45 -3.02
CA ARG A 184 -12.97 28.03 -3.67
C ARG A 184 -12.13 28.78 -2.63
N ALA A 185 -10.91 28.30 -2.38
CA ALA A 185 -9.90 29.00 -1.59
C ALA A 185 -8.83 29.57 -2.53
N PRO A 186 -8.89 30.86 -2.95
CA PRO A 186 -8.01 31.43 -3.97
C PRO A 186 -6.51 31.34 -3.63
N ARG A 187 -6.18 31.25 -2.34
CA ARG A 187 -4.81 31.11 -1.84
C ARG A 187 -4.41 29.65 -1.53
N GLY A 188 -5.31 28.69 -1.74
CA GLY A 188 -5.09 27.28 -1.41
C GLY A 188 -5.05 26.99 0.10
N GLU A 189 -5.73 27.83 0.89
CA GLU A 189 -5.78 27.81 2.35
C GLU A 189 -7.02 27.07 2.88
N ASP A 190 -7.48 26.04 2.16
CA ASP A 190 -8.69 25.25 2.45
C ASP A 190 -8.71 24.54 3.82
N GLY A 191 -7.56 24.47 4.49
CA GLY A 191 -7.40 23.93 5.84
C GLY A 191 -7.21 24.96 6.95
N GLN A 192 -7.31 26.27 6.66
CA GLN A 192 -7.22 27.34 7.66
C GLN A 192 -8.59 27.61 8.31
N ASN A 193 -8.60 28.27 9.47
CA ASN A 193 -9.79 28.36 10.33
C ASN A 193 -11.04 28.95 9.64
N GLN A 194 -10.90 29.98 8.78
CA GLN A 194 -12.05 30.62 8.13
C GLN A 194 -12.62 29.76 6.99
N GLU A 195 -11.75 29.29 6.10
CA GLU A 195 -12.12 28.40 4.99
C GLU A 195 -12.68 27.07 5.52
N MET A 196 -12.14 26.56 6.63
CA MET A 196 -12.66 25.36 7.29
C MET A 196 -14.11 25.54 7.72
N GLU A 197 -14.48 26.67 8.30
CA GLU A 197 -15.86 26.89 8.74
C GLU A 197 -16.81 27.07 7.55
N MET A 198 -16.36 27.73 6.47
CA MET A 198 -17.11 27.80 5.21
C MET A 198 -17.32 26.40 4.59
N ASN A 199 -16.32 25.54 4.66
CA ASN A 199 -16.41 24.16 4.18
C ASN A 199 -17.37 23.30 5.01
N LYS A 200 -17.43 23.51 6.34
CA LYS A 200 -18.45 22.89 7.18
C LYS A 200 -19.84 23.39 6.85
N GLN A 201 -20.01 24.69 6.63
CA GLN A 201 -21.29 25.27 6.23
C GLN A 201 -21.75 24.75 4.87
N LEU A 202 -20.83 24.54 3.92
CA LEU A 202 -21.09 23.91 2.63
C LEU A 202 -21.66 22.49 2.81
N LEU A 203 -21.07 21.69 3.70
CA LEU A 203 -21.57 20.35 4.03
C LEU A 203 -22.93 20.40 4.73
N HIS A 204 -23.16 21.34 5.66
CA HIS A 204 -24.47 21.54 6.26
C HIS A 204 -25.53 21.87 5.20
N GLY A 205 -25.24 22.79 4.29
CA GLY A 205 -26.16 23.18 3.21
C GLY A 205 -26.57 21.98 2.35
N PHE A 206 -25.61 21.19 1.90
CA PHE A 206 -25.87 19.97 1.11
C PHE A 206 -26.63 18.89 1.89
N PHE A 207 -26.19 18.58 3.11
CA PHE A 207 -26.85 17.53 3.90
C PHE A 207 -28.27 17.90 4.33
N ALA A 208 -28.59 19.20 4.43
CA ALA A 208 -29.92 19.67 4.81
C ALA A 208 -31.04 19.27 3.84
N HIS A 209 -30.72 18.96 2.58
CA HIS A 209 -31.72 18.52 1.61
C HIS A 209 -31.44 17.16 0.98
N VAL A 210 -30.17 16.76 0.73
CA VAL A 210 -29.78 15.59 -0.10
C VAL A 210 -30.52 14.27 0.19
N ALA A 211 -31.01 14.08 1.41
CA ALA A 211 -31.80 12.90 1.78
C ALA A 211 -33.11 12.76 0.97
N LYS A 212 -33.66 13.86 0.42
CA LYS A 212 -34.89 13.88 -0.38
C LYS A 212 -34.68 13.40 -1.81
N GLU A 213 -33.43 13.43 -2.26
CA GLU A 213 -32.94 13.07 -3.58
C GLU A 213 -32.46 11.61 -3.59
N LEU A 214 -32.68 10.85 -2.51
CA LEU A 214 -32.35 9.44 -2.42
C LEU A 214 -33.55 8.56 -2.77
N THR A 215 -33.28 7.43 -3.43
CA THR A 215 -34.23 6.32 -3.49
C THR A 215 -34.37 5.65 -2.11
N ALA A 216 -35.31 4.71 -1.97
CA ALA A 216 -35.50 3.96 -0.73
C ALA A 216 -34.21 3.28 -0.23
N THR A 217 -33.34 2.83 -1.15
CA THR A 217 -32.04 2.20 -0.89
C THR A 217 -30.86 3.15 -1.10
N GLY A 218 -31.11 4.44 -1.35
CA GLY A 218 -30.11 5.42 -1.71
C GLY A 218 -29.07 5.73 -0.63
N GLU A 219 -27.84 6.03 -1.00
CA GLU A 219 -26.75 6.37 -0.08
C GLU A 219 -26.07 7.67 -0.50
N VAL A 220 -25.60 8.44 0.48
CA VAL A 220 -24.73 9.61 0.27
C VAL A 220 -23.29 9.21 0.54
N HIS A 221 -22.42 9.41 -0.44
CA HIS A 221 -21.01 9.05 -0.38
C HIS A 221 -20.18 10.32 -0.41
N VAL A 222 -19.50 10.66 0.69
CA VAL A 222 -18.60 11.82 0.74
C VAL A 222 -17.18 11.35 0.90
N THR A 223 -16.29 11.70 -0.04
CA THR A 223 -14.86 11.37 0.09
C THR A 223 -14.09 12.58 0.58
N HIS A 224 -13.32 12.43 1.66
CA HIS A 224 -12.47 13.52 2.14
C HIS A 224 -11.20 13.02 2.84
N LYS A 225 -10.22 13.93 2.97
CA LYS A 225 -9.01 13.75 3.76
C LYS A 225 -9.35 13.69 5.25
N THR A 226 -8.67 12.83 6.00
CA THR A 226 -8.93 12.64 7.44
C THR A 226 -7.81 13.13 8.35
N LYS A 227 -6.62 13.42 7.82
CA LYS A 227 -5.56 14.00 8.66
C LYS A 227 -5.78 15.47 8.93
N ALA A 228 -5.20 15.94 10.04
CA ALA A 228 -5.20 17.36 10.39
C ALA A 228 -4.62 18.21 9.23
N PRO A 229 -5.21 19.38 8.93
CA PRO A 229 -6.36 19.98 9.64
C PRO A 229 -7.73 19.43 9.21
N PHE A 230 -7.82 18.70 8.10
CA PHE A 230 -9.08 18.27 7.48
C PHE A 230 -9.95 17.34 8.33
N GLY A 231 -9.34 16.50 9.18
CA GLY A 231 -10.09 15.66 10.14
C GLY A 231 -10.95 16.47 11.12
N GLN A 232 -10.65 17.76 11.33
CA GLN A 232 -11.39 18.64 12.23
C GLN A 232 -12.74 19.11 11.66
N TRP A 233 -13.05 18.75 10.41
CA TRP A 233 -14.31 19.11 9.78
C TRP A 233 -15.50 18.40 10.45
N GLY A 234 -15.29 17.21 11.04
CA GLY A 234 -16.35 16.51 11.76
C GLY A 234 -17.52 16.10 10.86
N ILE A 235 -17.23 15.66 9.62
CA ILE A 235 -18.23 15.35 8.58
C ILE A 235 -19.36 14.45 9.11
N GLU A 236 -19.02 13.44 9.92
CA GLU A 236 -20.00 12.53 10.53
C GLU A 236 -20.97 13.25 11.47
N ALA A 237 -20.46 14.17 12.30
CA ALA A 237 -21.29 14.97 13.20
C ALA A 237 -22.19 15.96 12.43
N ILE A 238 -21.67 16.55 11.35
CA ILE A 238 -22.44 17.42 10.45
C ILE A 238 -23.57 16.61 9.80
N ALA A 239 -23.28 15.43 9.27
CA ALA A 239 -24.30 14.54 8.69
C ALA A 239 -25.36 14.16 9.73
N ALA A 240 -24.96 13.76 10.94
CA ALA A 240 -25.88 13.42 12.02
C ALA A 240 -26.81 14.59 12.39
N SER A 241 -26.30 15.82 12.44
CA SER A 241 -27.11 17.01 12.71
C SER A 241 -28.15 17.33 11.61
N ASN A 242 -28.02 16.69 10.43
CA ASN A 242 -28.93 16.80 9.30
C ASN A 242 -29.71 15.48 9.06
N ALA A 243 -29.95 14.68 10.11
CA ALA A 243 -30.73 13.44 10.05
C ALA A 243 -30.17 12.37 9.08
N LEU A 244 -28.85 12.38 8.87
CA LEU A 244 -28.12 11.34 8.15
C LEU A 244 -27.26 10.55 9.13
N ARG A 245 -27.39 9.23 9.10
CA ARG A 245 -26.59 8.32 9.92
C ARG A 245 -25.39 7.82 9.15
N HIS A 246 -24.22 7.88 9.78
CA HIS A 246 -23.02 7.21 9.27
C HIS A 246 -23.18 5.69 9.36
N GLN A 247 -22.96 5.01 8.24
CA GLN A 247 -23.06 3.55 8.16
C GLN A 247 -21.68 2.90 8.18
N GLN A 248 -20.75 3.44 7.41
CA GLN A 248 -19.39 2.93 7.30
C GLN A 248 -18.46 3.94 6.61
N SER A 249 -17.17 3.73 6.80
CA SER A 249 -16.11 4.45 6.09
C SER A 249 -15.28 3.47 5.27
N ILE A 250 -14.96 3.81 4.03
CA ILE A 250 -14.11 3.00 3.15
C ILE A 250 -12.86 3.77 2.81
N ILE A 251 -11.69 3.15 2.97
CA ILE A 251 -10.42 3.75 2.54
C ILE A 251 -10.48 4.08 1.05
N PHE A 252 -10.26 5.36 0.72
CA PHE A 252 -10.33 5.80 -0.67
C PHE A 252 -9.10 5.33 -1.44
N ASP A 253 -9.34 4.67 -2.57
CA ASP A 253 -8.29 4.21 -3.44
C ASP A 253 -8.52 4.65 -4.88
N ARG A 254 -7.80 5.70 -5.29
CA ARG A 254 -7.80 6.20 -6.67
C ARG A 254 -7.45 5.13 -7.71
N CYS A 255 -6.68 4.10 -7.36
CA CYS A 255 -6.33 3.03 -8.30
C CYS A 255 -7.56 2.22 -8.78
N LEU A 256 -8.68 2.30 -8.07
CA LEU A 256 -9.95 1.68 -8.46
C LEU A 256 -10.71 2.48 -9.52
N TYR A 257 -10.23 3.69 -9.88
CA TYR A 257 -10.87 4.60 -10.82
C TYR A 257 -9.89 4.97 -11.93
N PRO A 258 -9.68 4.11 -12.94
CA PRO A 258 -8.75 4.37 -14.04
C PRO A 258 -9.06 5.69 -14.75
N GLY A 259 -8.04 6.53 -14.96
CA GLY A 259 -8.20 7.84 -15.60
C GLY A 259 -8.66 8.97 -14.66
N TYR A 260 -9.17 8.66 -13.45
CA TYR A 260 -9.54 9.70 -12.49
C TYR A 260 -8.31 10.52 -12.09
N SER A 261 -8.43 11.84 -12.13
CA SER A 261 -7.43 12.79 -11.64
C SER A 261 -8.08 13.86 -10.77
N ASN A 262 -7.82 13.83 -9.46
CA ASN A 262 -8.27 14.88 -8.55
C ASN A 262 -7.62 16.23 -8.86
N LYS A 263 -8.43 17.30 -8.93
CA LYS A 263 -8.01 18.67 -9.25
C LYS A 263 -8.43 19.63 -8.15
N LYS A 264 -7.62 20.67 -7.91
CA LYS A 264 -8.02 21.81 -7.07
C LYS A 264 -9.02 22.69 -7.83
N VAL A 265 -9.98 23.28 -7.12
CA VAL A 265 -10.99 24.19 -7.68
C VAL A 265 -10.31 25.28 -8.53
N LEU A 266 -10.69 25.34 -9.81
CA LEU A 266 -10.20 26.31 -10.79
C LEU A 266 -8.67 26.39 -10.87
N SER A 267 -8.01 25.24 -10.76
CA SER A 267 -6.55 25.13 -10.85
C SER A 267 -6.12 23.84 -11.55
N LYS A 268 -5.06 23.94 -12.35
CA LYS A 268 -4.42 22.77 -13.00
C LYS A 268 -3.75 21.83 -11.98
N GLY A 269 -3.55 22.27 -10.74
CA GLY A 269 -2.88 21.51 -9.69
C GLY A 269 -3.75 20.41 -9.08
N SER A 270 -3.11 19.36 -8.57
CA SER A 270 -3.73 18.31 -7.76
C SER A 270 -3.39 18.46 -6.28
N PHE A 271 -3.93 17.57 -5.44
CA PHE A 271 -3.63 17.51 -4.01
C PHE A 271 -3.41 16.05 -3.55
N PRO A 272 -2.69 15.82 -2.43
CA PRO A 272 -2.55 14.46 -1.89
C PRO A 272 -3.88 13.92 -1.37
N ILE A 273 -4.16 12.65 -1.67
CA ILE A 273 -5.41 11.95 -1.31
C ILE A 273 -5.17 10.59 -0.62
N TRP A 274 -3.93 10.30 -0.24
CA TRP A 274 -3.54 9.00 0.32
C TRP A 274 -4.11 8.75 1.73
N ASP A 275 -4.54 9.81 2.41
CA ASP A 275 -5.16 9.80 3.74
C ASP A 275 -6.69 9.88 3.69
N SER A 276 -7.25 9.80 2.49
CA SER A 276 -8.68 10.02 2.26
C SER A 276 -9.50 8.75 2.49
N GLN A 277 -10.75 8.94 2.85
CA GLN A 277 -11.75 7.87 2.94
C GLN A 277 -13.10 8.38 2.46
N THR A 278 -13.94 7.46 2.00
CA THR A 278 -15.33 7.69 1.61
C THR A 278 -16.22 7.34 2.79
N PHE A 279 -16.92 8.32 3.32
CA PHE A 279 -17.96 8.18 4.33
C PHE A 279 -19.27 7.84 3.63
N VAL A 280 -19.96 6.80 4.10
CA VAL A 280 -21.26 6.38 3.59
C VAL A 280 -22.33 6.73 4.61
N PHE A 281 -23.30 7.52 4.17
CA PHE A 281 -24.43 7.95 4.97
C PHE A 281 -25.75 7.47 4.39
N VAL A 282 -26.70 7.22 5.27
CA VAL A 282 -28.08 6.87 4.93
C VAL A 282 -29.05 7.73 5.74
N PRO A 283 -30.30 7.94 5.28
CA PRO A 283 -31.32 8.59 6.09
C PRO A 283 -31.47 7.89 7.44
N GLU A 284 -31.53 8.66 8.53
CA GLU A 284 -31.70 8.12 9.87
C GLU A 284 -32.98 7.28 9.99
N SER A 285 -34.05 7.69 9.29
CA SER A 285 -35.32 6.97 9.19
C SER A 285 -35.19 5.54 8.62
N ARG A 286 -34.16 5.24 7.82
CA ARG A 286 -33.94 3.88 7.28
C ARG A 286 -33.66 2.86 8.39
N ALA A 287 -33.02 3.26 9.49
CA ALA A 287 -32.70 2.35 10.59
C ALA A 287 -33.96 1.80 11.29
N GLN A 288 -35.03 2.60 11.35
CA GLN A 288 -36.30 2.19 11.96
C GLN A 288 -37.01 1.09 11.15
N HIS A 289 -36.83 1.09 9.82
CA HIS A 289 -37.40 0.06 8.95
C HIS A 289 -36.63 -1.27 9.01
N VAL A 290 -35.30 -1.26 9.09
CA VAL A 290 -34.49 -2.49 9.15
C VAL A 290 -34.71 -3.23 10.48
N ALA A 291 -34.77 -2.52 11.60
CA ALA A 291 -35.05 -3.12 12.91
C ALA A 291 -36.48 -3.71 13.02
N ALA A 292 -37.44 -3.20 12.23
CA ALA A 292 -38.79 -3.76 12.15
C ALA A 292 -38.87 -5.01 11.26
N VAL A 293 -38.07 -5.07 10.19
CA VAL A 293 -38.04 -6.19 9.22
C VAL A 293 -37.18 -7.37 9.71
N GLU A 294 -36.09 -7.10 10.44
CA GLU A 294 -35.22 -8.15 11.02
C GLU A 294 -35.93 -9.02 12.09
N ILE A 295 -37.04 -8.54 12.65
CA ILE A 295 -37.89 -9.34 13.55
C ILE A 295 -38.69 -10.41 12.78
N GLU A 296 -38.95 -10.20 11.48
CA GLU A 296 -39.75 -11.10 10.65
C GLU A 296 -38.90 -12.09 9.81
N ASP A 297 -37.69 -11.71 9.40
CA ASP A 297 -36.87 -12.47 8.43
C ASP A 297 -35.78 -13.39 9.03
N SER A 298 -35.87 -13.75 10.32
CA SER A 298 -34.91 -14.68 10.97
C SER A 298 -34.92 -16.13 10.44
N ALA A 299 -35.67 -16.40 9.36
CA ALA A 299 -35.65 -17.68 8.66
C ALA A 299 -35.24 -17.50 7.19
N THR A 300 -34.03 -17.97 6.87
CA THR A 300 -33.48 -18.29 5.54
C THR A 300 -32.81 -17.15 4.75
N SER A 301 -31.46 -17.12 4.77
CA SER A 301 -30.63 -17.33 3.56
C SER A 301 -29.13 -17.15 3.86
N GLU A 302 -28.40 -18.27 3.90
CA GLU A 302 -26.93 -18.27 3.79
C GLU A 302 -26.56 -18.06 2.31
N GLY A 303 -26.53 -16.80 1.88
CA GLY A 303 -25.99 -16.39 0.57
C GLY A 303 -24.48 -16.20 0.65
N LYS A 304 -23.73 -16.85 -0.26
CA LYS A 304 -22.28 -16.63 -0.46
C LYS A 304 -22.01 -15.14 -0.73
N GLN A 305 -21.52 -14.42 0.28
CA GLN A 305 -21.21 -13.00 0.20
C GLN A 305 -19.88 -12.78 -0.53
N ASP A 306 -19.94 -12.21 -1.74
CA ASP A 306 -18.78 -11.66 -2.45
C ASP A 306 -18.29 -10.42 -1.67
N ASP A 307 -17.49 -10.65 -0.62
CA ASP A 307 -17.12 -9.56 0.30
C ASP A 307 -16.02 -8.68 -0.32
N LEU A 308 -16.44 -7.75 -1.18
CA LEU A 308 -15.61 -6.77 -1.89
C LEU A 308 -14.86 -5.84 -0.92
N LEU A 309 -15.46 -5.62 0.25
CA LEU A 309 -14.94 -4.80 1.33
C LEU A 309 -14.50 -5.71 2.47
N VAL A 310 -13.38 -5.37 3.10
CA VAL A 310 -12.85 -6.10 4.25
C VAL A 310 -12.76 -5.15 5.43
N PRO A 311 -13.27 -5.50 6.63
CA PRO A 311 -13.12 -4.66 7.81
C PRO A 311 -11.63 -4.53 8.17
N VAL A 312 -11.20 -3.30 8.44
CA VAL A 312 -9.82 -3.03 8.86
C VAL A 312 -9.69 -3.34 10.35
N THR A 313 -8.99 -4.42 10.68
CA THR A 313 -8.78 -4.83 12.08
C THR A 313 -7.44 -4.35 12.62
N MET A 314 -7.30 -4.38 13.94
CA MET A 314 -6.02 -4.08 14.59
C MET A 314 -4.92 -5.08 14.21
N GLU A 315 -5.28 -6.32 13.91
CA GLU A 315 -4.35 -7.34 13.40
C GLU A 315 -3.81 -6.94 12.02
N LEU A 316 -4.69 -6.51 11.11
CA LEU A 316 -4.28 -6.00 9.81
C LEU A 316 -3.36 -4.77 9.95
N LEU A 317 -3.71 -3.81 10.82
CA LEU A 317 -2.85 -2.66 11.09
C LEU A 317 -1.45 -3.06 11.56
N LYS A 318 -1.35 -3.95 12.56
CA LYS A 318 -0.07 -4.45 13.07
C LYS A 318 0.75 -5.13 11.98
N LYS A 319 0.10 -5.95 11.14
CA LYS A 319 0.73 -6.60 9.98
C LYS A 319 1.31 -5.58 9.00
N PHE A 320 0.56 -4.53 8.66
CA PHE A 320 1.06 -3.50 7.74
C PHE A 320 2.17 -2.65 8.34
N TYR A 321 2.14 -2.39 9.65
CA TYR A 321 3.28 -1.77 10.33
C TYR A 321 4.54 -2.64 10.25
N LEU A 322 4.41 -3.96 10.41
CA LEU A 322 5.52 -4.90 10.22
C LEU A 322 6.05 -4.90 8.78
N LEU A 323 5.16 -4.90 7.79
CA LEU A 323 5.52 -4.81 6.37
C LEU A 323 6.18 -3.47 6.02
N LEU A 324 5.90 -2.40 6.76
CA LEU A 324 6.56 -1.10 6.60
C LEU A 324 7.89 -1.01 7.34
N THR A 325 8.27 -1.98 8.17
CA THR A 325 9.59 -2.02 8.80
C THR A 325 10.67 -2.29 7.73
N PRO A 326 11.73 -1.48 7.62
CA PRO A 326 12.79 -1.66 6.65
C PRO A 326 13.42 -3.05 6.72
N SER A 327 13.53 -3.71 5.58
CA SER A 327 14.32 -4.93 5.41
C SER A 327 15.82 -4.58 5.31
N LEU A 328 16.67 -5.59 5.37
CA LEU A 328 18.11 -5.40 5.10
C LEU A 328 18.34 -4.80 3.71
N ASP A 329 17.60 -5.23 2.69
CA ASP A 329 17.68 -4.66 1.35
C ASP A 329 17.31 -3.18 1.32
N ASP A 330 16.26 -2.76 2.02
CA ASP A 330 15.86 -1.36 2.09
C ASP A 330 16.95 -0.48 2.71
N THR A 331 17.65 -0.99 3.73
CA THR A 331 18.74 -0.26 4.39
C THR A 331 20.01 -0.17 3.53
N LEU A 332 20.28 -1.18 2.71
CA LEU A 332 21.47 -1.27 1.86
C LEU A 332 21.28 -0.48 0.54
N TYR A 333 20.11 -0.55 -0.08
CA TYR A 333 19.85 0.10 -1.38
C TYR A 333 19.21 1.49 -1.25
N GLY A 334 18.53 1.81 -0.14
CA GLY A 334 17.89 3.11 0.10
C GLY A 334 18.86 4.30 0.24
N ARG A 335 20.13 4.06 0.55
CA ARG A 335 21.15 5.12 0.73
C ARG A 335 21.66 5.74 -0.57
N LYS A 336 21.45 5.12 -1.74
CA LYS A 336 22.00 5.64 -3.01
C LYS A 336 21.25 6.84 -3.59
N LYS A 337 20.02 7.16 -3.16
CA LYS A 337 19.22 8.27 -3.74
C LYS A 337 19.39 9.64 -3.06
N LYS A 338 20.19 9.78 -1.99
CA LYS A 338 20.36 11.05 -1.23
C LYS A 338 21.62 11.87 -1.57
N LYS A 339 22.17 11.76 -2.78
CA LYS A 339 23.24 12.66 -3.27
C LYS A 339 22.96 13.19 -4.67
N GLY A 340 21.91 14.00 -4.81
CA GLY A 340 21.83 15.00 -5.88
C GLY A 340 22.64 16.22 -5.47
N LYS A 341 23.96 16.23 -5.74
CA LYS A 341 24.76 17.45 -5.64
C LYS A 341 24.51 18.27 -6.90
N SER A 342 24.21 19.55 -6.71
CA SER A 342 24.14 20.55 -7.76
C SER A 342 25.44 20.56 -8.58
N PHE A 343 25.30 20.46 -9.90
CA PHE A 343 26.40 20.70 -10.83
C PHE A 343 26.58 22.22 -10.98
N SER A 344 27.63 22.75 -10.35
CA SER A 344 28.24 24.01 -10.78
C SER A 344 29.28 23.68 -11.85
N LYS A 345 29.12 24.28 -13.03
CA LYS A 345 30.14 24.32 -14.08
C LYS A 345 31.21 25.31 -13.66
N ASP A 346 32.46 24.87 -13.58
CA ASP A 346 33.57 25.74 -13.97
C ASP A 346 34.80 24.96 -14.45
N SER A 347 35.59 25.73 -15.18
CA SER A 347 36.50 25.50 -16.29
C SER A 347 37.86 24.84 -15.98
N GLY A 348 38.29 24.03 -16.95
CA GLY A 348 39.61 24.02 -17.58
C GLY A 348 40.90 24.10 -16.75
N LYS A 349 41.74 23.07 -16.87
CA LYS A 349 43.13 23.25 -17.36
C LYS A 349 43.79 21.93 -17.75
N LYS A 350 44.40 21.96 -18.94
CA LYS A 350 45.29 20.95 -19.54
C LYS A 350 46.51 20.69 -18.65
N ARG A 351 46.97 19.42 -18.61
CA ARG A 351 48.40 19.10 -18.70
C ARG A 351 48.60 17.70 -19.31
N LYS A 352 49.71 17.58 -20.03
CA LYS A 352 50.06 16.61 -21.07
C LYS A 352 51.29 15.81 -20.59
N GLN A 353 51.53 14.66 -21.24
CA GLN A 353 52.77 13.83 -21.24
C GLN A 353 52.85 12.82 -20.08
N SER A 354 53.35 11.59 -20.24
CA SER A 354 54.09 10.89 -21.31
C SER A 354 54.08 9.37 -21.07
N ALA A 355 54.45 8.62 -22.10
CA ALA A 355 54.45 7.16 -22.21
C ALA A 355 55.67 6.45 -21.58
N VAL A 356 55.77 5.13 -21.85
CA VAL A 356 56.82 4.12 -21.53
C VAL A 356 56.50 3.33 -20.25
N GLY A 357 56.51 2.00 -20.18
CA GLY A 357 56.86 0.90 -21.08
C GLY A 357 57.18 -0.34 -20.20
N GLY A 358 57.03 -1.55 -20.74
CA GLY A 358 57.68 -2.76 -20.20
C GLY A 358 56.74 -3.81 -19.60
N GLY A 359 56.64 -4.98 -20.26
CA GLY A 359 56.08 -6.20 -19.69
C GLY A 359 57.15 -7.12 -19.11
N ARG A 360 56.76 -8.04 -18.21
CA ARG A 360 57.06 -9.49 -18.25
C ARG A 360 56.60 -10.22 -16.97
N SER A 361 55.89 -11.31 -17.23
CA SER A 361 56.01 -12.68 -16.69
C SER A 361 56.11 -12.95 -15.18
N LYS A 362 55.18 -13.83 -14.74
CA LYS A 362 55.21 -14.69 -13.55
C LYS A 362 56.49 -15.53 -13.44
N PRO A 363 56.80 -16.04 -12.24
CA PRO A 363 57.17 -17.44 -12.12
C PRO A 363 56.34 -18.21 -11.07
N ASN A 364 56.17 -19.49 -11.41
CA ASN A 364 55.54 -20.57 -10.67
C ASN A 364 56.60 -21.22 -9.75
N LYS A 365 56.23 -21.63 -8.53
CA LYS A 365 57.00 -22.63 -7.76
C LYS A 365 56.06 -23.61 -7.07
N GLN A 366 56.40 -24.89 -7.26
CA GLN A 366 55.66 -26.09 -6.91
C GLN A 366 55.63 -26.43 -5.42
N ALA A 367 54.53 -27.09 -5.07
CA ALA A 367 54.29 -28.17 -4.10
C ALA A 367 55.37 -28.54 -3.07
N HIS A 368 54.94 -28.54 -1.80
CA HIS A 368 55.36 -29.52 -0.80
C HIS A 368 54.12 -30.20 -0.22
N SER A 369 54.10 -31.52 -0.31
CA SER A 369 53.05 -32.43 0.13
C SER A 369 53.24 -32.83 1.61
N GLY A 370 52.26 -32.48 2.44
CA GLY A 370 51.94 -33.14 3.69
C GLY A 370 50.42 -33.20 3.77
N SER A 371 49.83 -34.40 3.85
CA SER A 371 48.37 -34.59 3.85
C SER A 371 47.77 -34.10 5.17
N VAL A 372 47.62 -32.78 5.29
CA VAL A 372 46.75 -32.13 6.26
C VAL A 372 45.31 -32.38 5.79
N ALA A 373 44.47 -32.99 6.62
CA ALA A 373 43.05 -33.15 6.34
C ALA A 373 42.48 -31.81 5.84
N SER A 374 41.84 -31.81 4.67
CA SER A 374 41.43 -30.55 4.07
C SER A 374 40.39 -29.88 4.97
N MET A 375 40.32 -28.54 4.95
CA MET A 375 39.32 -27.80 5.71
C MET A 375 37.89 -28.31 5.43
N ALA A 376 37.64 -28.78 4.20
CA ALA A 376 36.37 -29.39 3.82
C ALA A 376 36.11 -30.72 4.56
N ASP A 377 37.12 -31.59 4.68
CA ASP A 377 36.99 -32.87 5.39
C ASP A 377 36.70 -32.67 6.88
N LEU A 378 37.34 -31.68 7.50
CA LEU A 378 37.12 -31.33 8.91
C LEU A 378 35.72 -30.72 9.16
N LEU A 379 35.14 -30.04 8.17
CA LEU A 379 33.78 -29.52 8.25
C LEU A 379 32.76 -30.64 8.02
N LEU A 380 32.96 -31.50 7.02
CA LEU A 380 32.08 -32.63 6.76
C LEU A 380 32.04 -33.61 7.94
N ASN A 381 33.18 -33.88 8.58
CA ASN A 381 33.21 -34.71 9.78
C ASN A 381 32.40 -34.08 10.93
N TRP A 382 32.58 -32.78 11.16
CA TRP A 382 31.85 -32.05 12.19
C TRP A 382 30.33 -32.02 11.96
N LEU A 383 29.91 -31.76 10.73
CA LEU A 383 28.49 -31.66 10.37
C LEU A 383 27.79 -33.03 10.49
N ASN A 384 28.42 -34.08 9.97
CA ASN A 384 27.79 -35.40 9.87
C ASN A 384 27.93 -36.24 11.14
N HIS A 385 29.04 -36.14 11.87
CA HIS A 385 29.32 -37.04 13.00
C HIS A 385 29.15 -36.36 14.37
N GLU A 386 29.42 -35.05 14.49
CA GLU A 386 29.29 -34.35 15.78
C GLU A 386 27.93 -33.66 15.98
N LEU A 387 27.43 -32.95 14.96
CA LEU A 387 26.14 -32.24 15.06
C LEU A 387 24.93 -33.10 14.70
N GLN A 388 25.14 -34.20 13.97
CA GLN A 388 24.11 -35.16 13.55
C GLN A 388 22.85 -34.50 12.97
N LEU A 389 23.04 -33.65 11.95
CA LEU A 389 21.96 -32.93 11.29
C LEU A 389 20.89 -33.86 10.70
N SER A 390 19.70 -33.31 10.44
CA SER A 390 18.56 -34.07 9.90
C SER A 390 18.79 -34.63 8.50
N THR A 391 19.85 -34.21 7.81
CA THR A 391 20.28 -34.73 6.51
C THR A 391 21.80 -34.87 6.50
N ARG A 392 22.30 -35.96 5.90
CA ARG A 392 23.74 -36.16 5.72
C ARG A 392 24.26 -35.20 4.65
N VAL A 393 25.23 -34.37 5.02
CA VAL A 393 25.87 -33.40 4.13
C VAL A 393 26.90 -34.11 3.27
N THR A 394 26.79 -33.93 1.95
CA THR A 394 27.73 -34.46 0.94
C THR A 394 28.39 -33.34 0.15
N ASP A 395 27.65 -32.28 -0.18
CA ASP A 395 28.17 -31.09 -0.85
C ASP A 395 27.74 -29.84 -0.08
N VAL A 396 28.71 -29.16 0.53
CA VAL A 396 28.46 -28.00 1.38
C VAL A 396 27.86 -26.81 0.61
N ALA A 397 28.16 -26.66 -0.68
CA ALA A 397 27.60 -25.55 -1.46
C ALA A 397 26.11 -25.79 -1.76
N VAL A 398 25.77 -27.02 -2.17
CA VAL A 398 24.40 -27.41 -2.55
C VAL A 398 23.52 -27.58 -1.32
N ASP A 399 23.96 -28.36 -0.33
CA ASP A 399 23.14 -28.77 0.81
C ASP A 399 22.74 -27.58 1.70
N PHE A 400 23.55 -26.51 1.70
CA PHE A 400 23.30 -25.30 2.49
C PHE A 400 22.67 -24.16 1.70
N ALA A 401 22.47 -24.31 0.37
CA ALA A 401 21.90 -23.26 -0.47
C ALA A 401 20.46 -22.89 -0.09
N SER A 402 19.71 -23.80 0.54
CA SER A 402 18.36 -23.54 1.06
C SER A 402 18.36 -22.68 2.33
N GLY A 403 19.48 -22.63 3.06
CA GLY A 403 19.58 -21.97 4.36
C GLY A 403 18.95 -22.76 5.52
N PHE A 404 18.20 -23.83 5.24
CA PHE A 404 17.55 -24.64 6.25
C PHE A 404 18.55 -25.32 7.19
N LEU A 405 19.59 -25.96 6.64
CA LEU A 405 20.62 -26.63 7.45
C LEU A 405 21.48 -25.64 8.25
N LEU A 406 21.66 -24.39 7.78
CA LEU A 406 22.28 -23.35 8.61
C LEU A 406 21.41 -23.04 9.83
N GLY A 407 20.09 -23.00 9.64
CA GLY A 407 19.12 -22.78 10.72
C GLY A 407 19.17 -23.91 11.72
N GLU A 408 19.25 -25.16 11.23
CA GLU A 408 19.34 -26.35 12.06
C GLU A 408 20.63 -26.35 12.90
N ILE A 409 21.77 -25.98 12.31
CA ILE A 409 23.03 -25.84 13.04
C ILE A 409 22.87 -24.82 14.16
N LEU A 410 22.38 -23.61 13.86
CA LEU A 410 22.23 -22.56 14.87
C LEU A 410 21.24 -22.95 15.95
N HIS A 411 20.18 -23.69 15.61
CA HIS A 411 19.22 -24.22 16.56
C HIS A 411 19.87 -25.23 17.51
N ARG A 412 20.62 -26.21 16.99
CA ARG A 412 21.37 -27.19 17.79
C ARG A 412 22.47 -26.56 18.65
N LEU A 413 23.01 -25.41 18.22
CA LEU A 413 23.92 -24.59 19.02
C LEU A 413 23.20 -23.66 20.01
N ASN A 414 21.88 -23.79 20.15
CA ASN A 414 21.02 -22.98 20.99
C ASN A 414 21.13 -21.46 20.71
N GLN A 415 21.31 -21.10 19.44
CA GLN A 415 21.39 -19.72 18.96
C GLN A 415 20.17 -19.31 18.13
N GLN A 416 19.35 -20.28 17.72
CA GLN A 416 18.14 -20.04 16.93
C GLN A 416 16.93 -20.70 17.58
N HIS A 417 16.03 -19.89 18.15
CA HIS A 417 14.88 -20.38 18.90
C HIS A 417 13.62 -20.57 18.04
N ASN A 418 13.53 -19.84 16.92
CA ASN A 418 12.42 -19.90 15.97
C ASN A 418 12.71 -20.83 14.78
N PHE A 419 13.33 -21.98 15.04
CA PHE A 419 13.66 -22.94 13.97
C PHE A 419 12.42 -23.55 13.30
N ALA A 420 11.27 -23.56 13.99
CA ALA A 420 9.99 -24.01 13.44
C ALA A 420 9.54 -23.19 12.21
N ASP A 421 10.02 -21.95 12.07
CA ASP A 421 9.66 -21.07 10.96
C ASP A 421 10.50 -21.32 9.68
N PHE A 422 11.52 -22.19 9.76
CA PHE A 422 12.38 -22.51 8.62
C PHE A 422 11.70 -23.50 7.68
N MET A 423 11.81 -23.24 6.37
CA MET A 423 11.23 -24.08 5.33
C MET A 423 12.28 -25.00 4.70
N ARG A 424 11.96 -26.29 4.55
CA ARG A 424 12.84 -27.27 3.87
C ARG A 424 12.90 -27.13 2.35
N SER A 425 12.05 -26.28 1.78
CA SER A 425 11.96 -26.05 0.32
C SER A 425 13.21 -25.36 -0.24
N SER A 426 13.57 -25.69 -1.48
CA SER A 426 14.63 -25.04 -2.26
C SER A 426 14.13 -23.88 -3.14
N SER A 427 12.83 -23.54 -3.07
CA SER A 427 12.26 -22.41 -3.80
C SER A 427 12.92 -21.08 -3.43
N ALA A 428 12.94 -20.12 -4.35
CA ALA A 428 13.56 -18.81 -4.13
C ALA A 428 12.99 -18.11 -2.89
N ASP A 429 11.66 -18.18 -2.69
CA ASP A 429 10.99 -17.61 -1.52
C ASP A 429 11.41 -18.30 -0.21
N ALA A 430 11.56 -19.63 -0.24
CA ALA A 430 12.00 -20.38 0.93
C ALA A 430 13.46 -20.07 1.30
N LYS A 431 14.34 -19.95 0.29
CA LYS A 431 15.71 -19.48 0.47
C LYS A 431 15.70 -18.10 1.13
N ILE A 432 14.99 -17.13 0.56
CA ILE A 432 14.95 -15.76 1.10
C ILE A 432 14.48 -15.74 2.55
N ILE A 433 13.40 -16.45 2.89
CA ILE A 433 12.88 -16.51 4.26
C ILE A 433 13.90 -17.14 5.21
N ASN A 434 14.47 -18.30 4.86
CA ASN A 434 15.47 -18.95 5.71
C ASN A 434 16.68 -18.05 5.96
N PHE A 435 17.23 -17.41 4.91
CA PHE A 435 18.40 -16.54 5.04
C PHE A 435 18.12 -15.27 5.85
N CYS A 436 16.90 -14.74 5.81
CA CYS A 436 16.48 -13.66 6.70
C CYS A 436 16.42 -14.11 8.16
N LEU A 437 15.89 -15.30 8.43
CA LEU A 437 15.79 -15.84 9.79
C LEU A 437 17.17 -16.10 10.42
N LEU A 438 18.19 -16.42 9.63
CA LEU A 438 19.56 -16.67 10.13
C LEU A 438 20.27 -15.41 10.66
N GLU A 439 19.89 -14.23 10.16
CA GLU A 439 20.67 -13.02 10.34
C GLU A 439 20.80 -12.57 11.81
N PRO A 440 19.74 -12.53 12.62
CA PRO A 440 19.83 -12.12 14.02
C PRO A 440 20.79 -13.01 14.82
N SER A 441 20.71 -14.32 14.63
CA SER A 441 21.60 -15.28 15.30
C SER A 441 23.05 -15.12 14.87
N LEU A 442 23.32 -14.96 13.57
CA LEU A 442 24.68 -14.77 13.07
C LEU A 442 25.29 -13.44 13.54
N ARG A 443 24.47 -12.38 13.62
CA ARG A 443 24.87 -11.09 14.19
C ARG A 443 25.23 -11.22 15.66
N ASN A 444 24.45 -11.96 16.45
CA ASN A 444 24.73 -12.21 17.87
C ASN A 444 26.01 -13.03 18.08
N LEU A 445 26.41 -13.84 17.09
CA LEU A 445 27.70 -14.54 17.07
C LEU A 445 28.85 -13.65 16.58
N ASN A 446 28.58 -12.36 16.32
CA ASN A 446 29.51 -11.39 15.74
C ASN A 446 30.08 -11.84 14.39
N ILE A 447 29.29 -12.60 13.63
CA ILE A 447 29.63 -13.07 12.29
C ILE A 447 29.04 -12.07 11.29
N LYS A 448 29.90 -11.50 10.45
CA LYS A 448 29.46 -10.59 9.40
C LYS A 448 28.70 -11.36 8.33
N PHE A 449 27.38 -11.20 8.34
CA PHE A 449 26.47 -11.82 7.40
C PHE A 449 25.63 -10.74 6.71
N ASP A 450 25.90 -10.51 5.43
CA ASP A 450 25.22 -9.50 4.62
C ASP A 450 24.58 -10.12 3.37
N ALA A 451 23.80 -9.33 2.64
CA ALA A 451 23.06 -9.79 1.46
C ALA A 451 23.97 -10.41 0.38
N ASN A 452 25.24 -9.98 0.27
CA ASN A 452 26.16 -10.57 -0.69
C ASN A 452 26.60 -11.97 -0.27
N VAL A 453 26.78 -12.19 1.03
CA VAL A 453 27.08 -13.51 1.58
C VAL A 453 25.86 -14.43 1.42
N ALA A 454 24.66 -13.95 1.75
CA ALA A 454 23.43 -14.71 1.58
C ALA A 454 23.19 -15.09 0.09
N ALA A 455 23.30 -14.13 -0.83
CA ALA A 455 23.17 -14.37 -2.27
C ALA A 455 24.25 -15.31 -2.80
N ALA A 456 25.49 -15.21 -2.32
CA ALA A 456 26.54 -16.13 -2.69
C ALA A 456 26.22 -17.58 -2.28
N ILE A 457 25.65 -17.78 -1.08
CA ILE A 457 25.29 -19.12 -0.61
C ILE A 457 24.04 -19.64 -1.36
N MET A 458 23.01 -18.81 -1.54
CA MET A 458 21.78 -19.19 -2.25
C MET A 458 22.03 -19.64 -3.69
N ASN A 459 23.05 -19.05 -4.34
CA ASN A 459 23.50 -19.37 -5.70
C ASN A 459 24.69 -20.35 -5.72
N GLU A 460 24.91 -21.10 -4.64
CA GLU A 460 25.89 -22.20 -4.57
C GLU A 460 27.32 -21.77 -4.94
N LYS A 461 27.65 -20.49 -4.68
CA LYS A 461 28.97 -19.96 -4.98
C LYS A 461 30.00 -20.72 -4.16
N ARG A 462 31.00 -21.27 -4.87
CA ARG A 462 32.11 -22.02 -4.28
C ARG A 462 32.70 -21.29 -3.06
N ASP A 463 32.89 -22.04 -1.99
CA ASP A 463 33.43 -21.63 -0.69
C ASP A 463 32.58 -20.64 0.14
N ALA A 464 31.44 -20.14 -0.36
CA ALA A 464 30.63 -19.17 0.39
C ALA A 464 30.04 -19.79 1.67
N ALA A 465 29.35 -20.92 1.53
CA ALA A 465 28.79 -21.66 2.67
C ALA A 465 29.89 -22.18 3.60
N THR A 466 30.98 -22.71 3.02
CA THR A 466 32.14 -23.25 3.74
C THR A 466 32.78 -22.20 4.65
N LYS A 467 32.95 -20.95 4.18
CA LYS A 467 33.53 -19.86 4.98
C LYS A 467 32.63 -19.49 6.16
N LEU A 468 31.32 -19.44 5.94
CA LEU A 468 30.36 -19.14 7.01
C LEU A 468 30.33 -20.25 8.06
N LEU A 469 30.29 -21.52 7.64
CA LEU A 469 30.33 -22.67 8.53
C LEU A 469 31.61 -22.72 9.36
N TYR A 470 32.74 -22.36 8.77
CA TYR A 470 34.00 -22.23 9.51
C TYR A 470 33.92 -21.16 10.60
N GLN A 471 33.35 -19.99 10.31
CA GLN A 471 33.17 -18.92 11.30
C GLN A 471 32.27 -19.36 12.46
N ILE A 472 31.17 -20.07 12.17
CA ILE A 472 30.27 -20.65 13.17
C ILE A 472 31.02 -21.68 14.03
N LYS A 473 31.80 -22.59 13.41
CA LYS A 473 32.58 -23.63 14.12
C LYS A 473 33.65 -23.03 15.03
N VAL A 474 34.38 -22.01 14.56
CA VAL A 474 35.40 -21.31 15.35
C VAL A 474 34.78 -20.57 16.53
N PHE A 475 33.60 -19.97 16.37
CA PHE A 475 32.90 -19.32 17.47
C PHE A 475 32.54 -20.34 18.58
N ARG A 476 32.03 -21.53 18.21
CA ARG A 476 31.77 -22.61 19.18
C ARG A 476 33.03 -22.99 19.95
N ALA A 477 34.17 -23.16 19.27
CA ALA A 477 35.44 -23.55 19.91
C ALA A 477 35.96 -22.52 20.93
N ARG A 478 35.52 -21.25 20.84
CA ARG A 478 35.87 -20.18 21.81
C ARG A 478 34.98 -20.16 23.05
N LYS A 479 33.78 -20.77 23.00
CA LYS A 479 32.82 -20.81 24.12
C LYS A 479 32.83 -22.13 24.91
N GLN A 480 33.53 -23.17 24.46
CA GLN A 480 33.82 -24.33 25.31
C GLN A 480 35.09 -24.05 26.14
N PRO A 481 35.03 -24.04 27.49
CA PRO A 481 36.24 -24.11 28.29
C PRO A 481 36.97 -25.40 27.92
N ARG A 482 38.29 -25.31 27.70
CA ARG A 482 39.13 -26.50 27.71
C ARG A 482 39.04 -27.12 29.11
N TYR A 483 38.18 -28.11 29.30
CA TYR A 483 38.46 -29.12 30.31
C TYR A 483 39.60 -29.99 29.76
N ALA A 484 40.83 -29.50 29.94
CA ALA A 484 41.95 -30.37 30.28
C ALA A 484 41.86 -30.48 31.81
N GLY A 485 41.62 -31.66 32.39
CA GLY A 485 42.58 -32.74 32.34
C GLY A 485 43.73 -32.37 33.29
N GLY A 486 43.49 -32.62 34.58
CA GLY A 486 44.37 -32.33 35.71
C GLY A 486 43.65 -32.67 37.00
#